data_AF-A0A1C6IX49-F1
#
_entry.id   AF-A0A1C6IX49-F1
#
_cell.length_a   1.000
_cell.length_b   1.000
_cell.length_c   1.000
_cell.angle_alpha   90.00
_cell.angle_beta   90.00
_cell.angle_gamma   90.00
#
_symmetry.space_group_name_H-M   'P 1'
#
loop_
_entity.id
_entity.type
_entity.pdbx_description
1 polymer ?
#
loop_
_entity_poly.entity_id
_entity_poly.type
_entity_poly.pdbx_seq_one_letter_code
_entity_poly.pdbx_strand_id
1 'polypeptide(L)' 'MKKEIYSKILYIICALLIAGFAMTLWVKYKTYQMFALPFYYHVIFYSIVFLVPCLILLLIARVLKRMLK' A
#
# COMPACT_ATOMS: atom_id res chain seq x y z
N MET A 1 17.34 -20.35 -1.53
CA MET A 1 16.63 -20.11 -0.24
C MET A 1 16.46 -18.63 0.12
N LYS A 2 17.51 -17.85 0.44
CA LYS A 2 17.31 -16.45 0.91
C LYS A 2 16.51 -15.55 -0.06
N LYS A 3 16.68 -15.70 -1.37
CA LYS A 3 16.06 -14.84 -2.42
C LYS A 3 14.54 -15.04 -2.60
N GLU A 4 14.03 -16.26 -2.47
CA GLU A 4 12.58 -16.51 -2.49
C GLU A 4 11.89 -15.90 -1.27
N ILE A 5 12.56 -15.93 -0.12
CA ILE A 5 12.06 -15.36 1.12
C ILE A 5 11.89 -13.84 0.97
N TYR A 6 12.86 -13.13 0.39
CA TYR A 6 12.73 -11.68 0.12
C TYR A 6 11.54 -11.34 -0.78
N SER A 7 11.33 -12.11 -1.87
CA SER A 7 10.19 -11.87 -2.77
C SER A 7 8.84 -12.16 -2.08
N LYS A 8 8.78 -13.21 -1.25
CA LYS A 8 7.58 -13.51 -0.45
C LYS A 8 7.31 -12.43 0.60
N ILE A 9 8.33 -11.93 1.29
CA ILE A 9 8.23 -10.84 2.27
C ILE A 9 7.71 -9.56 1.60
N LEU A 10 8.25 -9.18 0.45
CA LEU A 10 7.78 -8.03 -0.32
C LEU A 10 6.28 -8.14 -0.67
N TYR A 11 5.84 -9.34 -1.04
CA TYR A 11 4.43 -9.59 -1.35
C TYR A 11 3.53 -9.48 -0.11
N ILE A 12 3.97 -10.01 1.03
CA ILE A 12 3.28 -9.90 2.32
C ILE A 12 3.16 -8.43 2.75
N ILE A 13 4.23 -7.65 2.60
CA ILE A 13 4.23 -6.22 2.94
C ILE A 13 3.24 -5.46 2.03
N CYS A 14 3.20 -5.76 0.73
CA CYS A 14 2.22 -5.16 -0.18
C CYS A 14 0.78 -5.51 0.21
N ALA A 15 0.52 -6.77 0.55
CA ALA A 15 -0.81 -7.19 1.02
C ALA A 15 -1.21 -6.47 2.31
N LEU A 16 -0.27 -6.28 3.25
CA LEU A 16 -0.50 -5.55 4.50
C LEU A 16 -0.79 -4.06 4.26
N LEU A 17 -0.08 -3.43 3.30
CA LEU A 17 -0.31 -2.04 2.91
C LEU A 17 -1.70 -1.85 2.30
N ILE A 18 -2.14 -2.76 1.42
CA ILE A 18 -3.48 -2.73 0.82
C ILE A 18 -4.55 -2.94 1.89
N ALA A 19 -4.36 -3.90 2.80
CA ALA A 19 -5.29 -4.15 3.89
C ALA A 19 -5.40 -2.94 4.85
N GLY A 20 -4.27 -2.34 5.23
CA GLY A 20 -4.22 -1.13 6.06
C GLY A 20 -4.90 0.07 5.40
N PHE A 21 -4.72 0.24 4.09
CA PHE A 21 -5.43 1.25 3.31
C PHE A 21 -6.94 1.05 3.34
N ALA A 22 -7.41 -0.18 3.09
CA ALA A 22 -8.83 -0.51 3.09
C ALA A 22 -9.47 -0.31 4.48
N MET A 23 -8.81 -0.74 5.56
CA MET A 23 -9.29 -0.51 6.93
C MET A 23 -9.34 0.98 7.26
N THR A 24 -8.31 1.75 6.89
CA THR A 24 -8.26 3.20 7.14
C THR A 24 -9.38 3.92 6.40
N LEU A 25 -9.62 3.56 5.14
CA LEU A 25 -10.73 4.08 4.35
C LEU A 25 -12.08 3.74 4.98
N TRP A 26 -12.26 2.51 5.46
CA TRP A 26 -13.51 2.08 6.08
C TRP A 26 -13.80 2.85 7.37
N VAL A 27 -12.80 3.01 8.25
CA VAL A 27 -12.92 3.79 9.48
C VAL A 27 -13.27 5.24 9.14
N LYS A 28 -12.56 5.86 8.20
CA LYS A 28 -12.81 7.24 7.77
C LYS A 28 -14.17 7.40 7.10
N TYR A 29 -14.61 6.43 6.31
CA TYR A 29 -15.95 6.42 5.71
C TYR A 29 -17.03 6.46 6.78
N LYS A 30 -16.90 5.63 7.83
CA LYS A 30 -17.82 5.65 8.98
C LYS A 30 -17.76 6.97 9.74
N THR A 31 -16.57 7.55 9.95
CA THR A 31 -16.40 8.83 10.64
C THR A 31 -17.00 10.01 9.87
N TYR A 32 -16.88 10.03 8.55
CA TYR A 32 -17.30 11.14 7.69
C TYR A 32 -18.61 10.86 6.93
N GLN A 33 -19.45 9.93 7.41
CA GLN A 33 -20.72 9.58 6.77
C GLN A 33 -21.64 10.78 6.48
N MET A 34 -21.52 11.88 7.23
CA MET A 34 -22.28 13.12 7.02
C MET A 34 -21.60 14.17 6.12
N PHE A 35 -20.30 14.04 5.82
CA PHE A 35 -19.55 15.06 5.08
C PHE A 35 -18.70 14.43 3.95
N ALA A 36 -19.19 14.54 2.71
CA ALA A 36 -18.53 13.94 1.54
C ALA A 36 -17.17 14.58 1.19
N LEU A 37 -17.07 15.91 1.27
CA LEU A 37 -15.86 16.68 0.91
C LEU A 37 -14.59 16.29 1.71
N PRO A 38 -14.61 16.23 3.05
CA PRO A 38 -13.45 15.81 3.84
C PRO A 38 -13.11 14.32 3.65
N PHE A 39 -14.09 13.48 3.31
CA PHE A 39 -13.84 12.07 3.00
C PHE A 39 -12.98 11.92 1.74
N TYR A 40 -13.30 12.62 0.63
CA TYR A 40 -12.49 12.55 -0.59
C TYR A 40 -11.07 13.08 -0.41
N TYR A 41 -10.89 14.13 0.39
CA TYR A 41 -9.53 14.63 0.71
C TYR A 41 -8.71 13.56 1.45
N HIS A 42 -9.33 12.87 2.41
CA HIS A 42 -8.70 11.75 3.09
C HIS A 42 -8.43 10.57 2.17
N VAL A 43 -9.34 10.21 1.26
CA VAL A 43 -9.13 9.16 0.26
C VAL A 43 -7.87 9.45 -0.55
N ILE A 44 -7.72 10.67 -1.07
CA ILE A 44 -6.54 11.06 -1.87
C ILE A 44 -5.27 11.04 -1.01
N PHE A 45 -5.32 11.63 0.19
CA PHE A 45 -4.17 11.69 1.09
C PHE A 45 -3.67 10.29 1.47
N TYR A 46 -4.57 9.42 1.93
CA TYR A 46 -4.21 8.04 2.28
C TYR A 46 -3.85 7.21 1.06
N SER A 47 -4.44 7.49 -0.12
CA SER A 47 -4.01 6.82 -1.35
C SER A 47 -2.52 7.09 -1.60
N ILE A 48 -2.06 8.33 -1.46
CA ILE A 48 -0.65 8.66 -1.61
C ILE A 48 0.20 7.97 -0.53
N VAL A 49 -0.23 8.02 0.73
CA VAL A 49 0.50 7.43 1.87
C VAL A 49 0.67 5.91 1.74
N PHE A 50 -0.30 5.19 1.14
CA PHE A 50 -0.24 3.73 1.02
C PHE A 50 0.22 3.25 -0.38
N LEU A 51 -0.16 3.92 -1.47
CA LEU A 51 0.27 3.55 -2.83
C LEU A 51 1.72 3.92 -3.12
N VAL A 52 2.22 5.07 -2.65
CA VAL A 52 3.62 5.46 -2.92
C VAL A 52 4.63 4.47 -2.33
N PRO A 53 4.53 4.06 -1.04
CA PRO A 53 5.42 3.02 -0.51
C PRO A 53 5.27 1.70 -1.26
N CYS A 54 4.04 1.34 -1.66
CA CYS A 54 3.77 0.12 -2.41
C CYS A 54 4.46 0.15 -3.80
N LEU A 55 4.40 1.28 -4.50
CA LEU A 55 5.12 1.52 -5.76
C LEU A 55 6.64 1.44 -5.58
N ILE A 56 7.18 2.02 -4.52
CA ILE A 56 8.61 1.95 -4.20
C ILE A 56 9.03 0.50 -3.94
N LEU A 57 8.26 -0.26 -3.16
CA LEU A 57 8.51 -1.68 -2.89
C LEU A 57 8.46 -2.51 -4.17
N LEU A 58 7.50 -2.26 -5.07
CA LEU A 58 7.41 -2.94 -6.36
C LEU A 58 8.59 -2.60 -7.28
N LEU A 59 9.05 -1.35 -7.29
CA LEU A 59 10.24 -0.94 -8.03
C LEU A 59 11.49 -1.64 -7.49
N ILE A 60 11.69 -1.65 -6.16
CA ILE A 60 12.79 -2.36 -5.50
C ILE A 60 12.75 -3.84 -5.85
N ALA A 61 11.58 -4.48 -5.77
CA ALA A 61 11.40 -5.88 -6.16
C ALA A 61 11.79 -6.12 -7.62
N ARG A 62 11.41 -5.21 -8.53
CA ARG A 62 11.71 -5.31 -9.96
C ARG A 62 13.20 -5.10 -10.25
N VAL A 63 13.85 -4.16 -9.57
CA VAL A 63 15.31 -3.92 -9.68
C VAL A 63 16.09 -5.11 -9.13
N LEU A 64 15.71 -5.61 -7.95
CA LEU A 64 16.29 -6.84 -7.38
C LEU A 64 16.15 -8.02 -8.33
N LYS A 65 15.01 -8.18 -9.01
CA LYS A 65 14.82 -9.24 -9.99
C LYS A 65 15.69 -9.07 -11.24
N ARG A 66 15.99 -7.83 -11.66
CA ARG A 66 16.84 -7.53 -12.83
C ARG A 66 18.34 -7.64 -12.53
N MET A 67 18.83 -7.22 -11.37
CA MET A 67 20.24 -7.35 -10.98
C MET A 67 20.69 -8.81 -10.79
N LEU A 68 19.74 -9.74 -10.75
CA LEU A 68 19.93 -11.13 -10.39
C LEU A 68 19.90 -12.05 -11.62
N LYS A 69 19.63 -11.48 -12.79
CA LYS A 69 19.64 -12.13 -14.10
C LYS A 69 20.93 -11.76 -14.81
#